data_AF-A0A484HL20-F1
#
_entry.id   AF-A0A484HL20-F1
#
_cell.length_a   1.000
_cell.length_b   1.000
_cell.length_c   1.000
_cell.angle_alpha   90.00
_cell.angle_beta   90.00
_cell.angle_gamma   90.00
#
_symmetry.space_group_name_H-M   'P 1'
#
loop_
_entity.id
_entity.type
_entity.pdbx_description
1 polymer ?
#
loop_
_entity_poly.entity_id
_entity_poly.type
_entity_poly.pdbx_seq_one_letter_code
_entity_poly.pdbx_strand_id
1 'polypeptide(L)'
;MFIQGYSEVSVKRAGVRSDVVCDLKWGAHFKFNRDIRELFPYINGAVPDARYQVRPPHTRFVHENVQCSLYPKEAMVAPFRGQRQCFLFIENLIRFLNDLYDRRKSLSPSHKVYREPVSVMDILKALPRNNCRECGRKTCMAFAVALREGEASPAQCPGLAKPITTYTVFPVLGEDGTVKSTFAIESEAGEPRADETRAPSADGKSDKTRRDRFGIRIQYDLTPREIEVLRCVAEGATNPEISERLNISPHTVKSHVIHIFNKINVNHRAQAAVWAAKNQVV
;
A
#
# COMPACT_ATOMS: atom_id res chain seq x y z
N MET A 1 -11.50 22.48 33.90
CA MET A 1 -11.78 22.01 32.53
C MET A 1 -10.60 22.36 31.64
N PHE A 2 -9.90 21.34 31.14
CA PHE A 2 -8.67 21.46 30.37
C PHE A 2 -8.94 21.99 28.95
N ILE A 3 -9.80 21.31 28.19
CA ILE A 3 -10.37 21.76 26.92
C ILE A 3 -11.63 22.55 27.24
N GLN A 4 -11.68 23.83 26.87
CA GLN A 4 -12.81 24.71 27.21
C GLN A 4 -13.82 24.86 26.06
N GLY A 5 -13.45 24.41 24.85
CA GLY A 5 -14.34 24.46 23.69
C GLY A 5 -13.67 23.95 22.42
N TYR A 6 -14.43 23.98 21.33
CA TYR A 6 -14.01 23.61 19.99
C TYR A 6 -14.54 24.60 18.95
N SER A 7 -13.90 24.66 17.78
CA SER A 7 -14.27 25.55 16.69
C SER A 7 -14.10 24.88 15.33
N GLU A 8 -14.47 25.60 14.27
CA GLU A 8 -14.25 25.21 12.87
C GLU A 8 -14.80 23.80 12.53
N VAL A 9 -16.01 23.50 13.01
CA VAL A 9 -16.61 22.17 12.79
C VAL A 9 -17.01 22.02 11.32
N SER A 10 -16.34 21.09 10.63
CA SER A 10 -16.68 20.66 9.28
C SER A 10 -17.27 19.26 9.33
N VAL A 11 -18.56 19.13 8.97
CA VAL A 11 -19.22 17.82 8.87
C VAL A 11 -19.37 17.46 7.40
N LYS A 12 -18.72 16.38 6.97
CA LYS A 12 -18.70 15.93 5.57
C LYS A 12 -19.26 14.52 5.44
N ARG A 13 -19.85 14.23 4.27
CA ARG A 13 -20.14 12.84 3.91
C ARG A 13 -18.82 12.11 3.61
N ALA A 14 -18.54 11.03 4.31
CA ALA A 14 -17.42 10.14 4.02
C ALA A 14 -17.62 9.52 2.63
N GLY A 15 -16.60 9.59 1.78
CA GLY A 15 -16.65 9.08 0.41
C GLY A 15 -16.98 7.60 0.38
N VAL A 16 -18.12 7.26 -0.22
CA VAL A 16 -18.58 5.88 -0.41
C VAL A 16 -17.77 5.28 -1.57
N ARG A 17 -17.00 4.21 -1.33
CA ARG A 17 -16.76 3.23 -2.41
C ARG A 17 -18.13 2.61 -2.67
N SER A 18 -18.66 2.84 -3.87
CA SER A 18 -19.93 2.27 -4.32
C SER A 18 -19.95 0.77 -4.02
N ASP A 19 -21.13 0.27 -3.63
CA ASP A 19 -21.54 -1.14 -3.59
C ASP A 19 -21.96 -1.69 -2.21
N VAL A 20 -21.97 -0.87 -1.14
CA VAL A 20 -22.62 -1.25 0.13
C VAL A 20 -23.52 -0.13 0.64
N VAL A 21 -24.79 -0.44 0.89
CA VAL A 21 -25.73 0.43 1.63
C VAL A 21 -25.27 0.45 3.11
N CYS A 22 -24.28 1.28 3.41
CA CYS A 22 -23.92 1.62 4.77
C CYS A 22 -24.55 2.97 5.11
N ASP A 23 -25.46 3.00 6.09
CA ASP A 23 -26.10 4.21 6.62
C ASP A 23 -25.14 5.12 7.41
N LEU A 24 -23.89 4.67 7.60
CA LEU A 24 -22.80 5.38 8.25
C LEU A 24 -22.05 6.23 7.22
N LYS A 25 -22.50 7.47 7.03
CA LYS A 25 -22.06 8.33 5.92
C LYS A 25 -21.37 9.61 6.35
N TRP A 26 -21.31 9.96 7.63
CA TRP A 26 -20.80 11.28 8.06
C TRP A 26 -19.52 11.18 8.88
N GLY A 27 -18.66 12.17 8.76
CA GLY A 27 -17.53 12.41 9.64
C GLY A 27 -17.46 13.89 10.02
N ALA A 28 -16.92 14.18 11.19
CA ALA A 28 -16.69 15.55 11.64
C ALA A 28 -15.20 15.79 11.85
N HIS A 29 -14.74 16.94 11.37
CA HIS A 29 -13.45 17.53 11.70
C HIS A 29 -13.70 18.79 12.51
N PHE A 30 -12.92 19.02 13.56
CA PHE A 30 -13.04 20.21 14.41
C PHE A 30 -11.71 20.52 15.08
N LYS A 31 -11.54 21.77 15.51
CA LYS A 31 -10.35 22.23 16.22
C LYS A 31 -10.59 22.35 17.71
N PHE A 32 -9.61 21.96 18.51
CA PHE A 32 -9.58 22.23 19.93
C PHE A 32 -9.13 23.67 20.17
N ASN A 33 -9.60 24.27 21.26
CA ASN A 33 -9.15 25.60 21.67
C ASN A 33 -7.71 25.63 22.24
N ARG A 34 -7.05 24.48 22.35
CA ARG A 34 -5.70 24.32 22.91
C ARG A 34 -4.97 23.12 22.32
N ASP A 35 -3.65 23.05 22.57
CA ASP A 35 -2.87 21.84 22.30
C ASP A 35 -3.19 20.76 23.34
N ILE A 36 -3.55 19.55 22.89
CA ILE A 36 -3.93 18.40 23.72
C ILE A 36 -2.89 17.28 23.70
N ARG A 37 -1.70 17.48 23.12
CA ARG A 37 -0.66 16.45 22.97
C ARG A 37 -0.25 15.79 24.29
N GLU A 38 -0.31 16.53 25.39
CA GLU A 38 0.00 16.00 26.72
C GLU A 38 -0.94 14.86 27.15
N LEU A 39 -2.14 14.78 26.57
CA LEU A 39 -3.09 13.70 26.83
C LEU A 39 -2.77 12.41 26.09
N PHE A 40 -1.96 12.44 25.03
CA PHE A 40 -1.76 11.27 24.17
C PHE A 40 -1.22 10.03 24.90
N PRO A 41 -0.21 10.14 25.78
CA PRO A 41 0.28 8.98 26.54
C PRO A 41 -0.78 8.42 27.51
N TYR A 42 -1.60 9.29 28.10
CA TYR A 42 -2.67 8.88 29.02
C TYR A 42 -3.82 8.21 28.28
N ILE A 43 -4.20 8.70 27.11
CA ILE A 43 -5.17 8.03 26.23
C ILE A 43 -4.64 6.65 25.82
N ASN A 44 -3.37 6.56 25.46
CA ASN A 44 -2.71 5.32 25.07
C ASN A 44 -2.61 4.30 26.21
N GLY A 45 -2.63 4.75 27.46
CA GLY A 45 -2.64 3.87 28.65
C GLY A 45 -4.04 3.50 29.13
N ALA A 46 -5.01 4.42 28.99
CA ALA A 46 -6.37 4.23 29.49
C ALA A 46 -7.32 3.56 28.48
N VAL A 47 -7.04 3.66 27.18
CA VAL A 47 -7.88 3.09 26.12
C VAL A 47 -7.16 1.90 25.46
N PRO A 48 -7.69 0.66 25.59
CA PRO A 48 -6.99 -0.55 25.12
C PRO A 48 -6.59 -0.53 23.64
N ASP A 49 -7.43 0.03 22.78
CA ASP A 49 -7.20 0.08 21.32
C ASP A 49 -6.54 1.38 20.83
N ALA A 50 -6.05 2.21 21.75
CA ALA A 50 -5.37 3.44 21.37
C ALA A 50 -4.03 3.16 20.68
N ARG A 51 -3.77 3.92 19.62
CA ARG A 51 -2.57 3.84 18.80
C ARG A 51 -1.94 5.22 18.72
N TYR A 52 -0.88 5.42 19.49
CA TYR A 52 -0.10 6.65 19.49
C TYR A 52 1.01 6.61 18.43
N GLN A 53 1.11 7.66 17.61
CA GLN A 53 2.19 7.90 16.66
C GLN A 53 2.95 9.19 16.99
N VAL A 54 4.24 9.24 16.67
CA VAL A 54 5.12 10.41 16.96
C VAL A 54 5.26 11.36 15.78
N ARG A 55 5.16 10.86 14.53
CA ARG A 55 5.35 11.66 13.32
C ARG A 55 4.35 11.27 12.21
N PRO A 56 3.32 12.09 11.94
CA PRO A 56 2.90 13.26 12.73
C PRO A 56 2.34 12.84 14.10
N PRO A 57 2.48 13.68 15.15
CA PRO A 57 2.02 13.32 16.49
C PRO A 57 0.50 13.23 16.54
N HIS A 58 -0.04 12.02 16.69
CA HIS A 58 -1.48 11.82 16.81
C HIS A 58 -1.79 10.53 17.56
N THR A 59 -3.01 10.42 18.10
CA THR A 59 -3.52 9.19 18.69
C THR A 59 -4.84 8.81 18.05
N ARG A 60 -5.00 7.52 17.72
CA ARG A 60 -6.24 6.97 17.17
C ARG A 60 -6.82 5.92 18.12
N PHE A 61 -8.12 5.99 18.38
CA PHE A 61 -8.83 5.01 19.20
C PHE A 61 -10.31 4.97 18.82
N VAL A 62 -11.06 4.03 19.40
CA VAL A 62 -12.53 3.95 19.24
C VAL A 62 -13.19 4.39 20.55
N HIS A 63 -14.21 5.23 20.45
CA HIS A 63 -15.04 5.68 21.56
C HIS A 63 -16.51 5.67 21.12
N GLU A 64 -17.40 5.02 21.86
CA GLU A 64 -18.82 4.85 21.52
C GLU A 64 -19.08 4.40 20.06
N ASN A 65 -18.29 3.44 19.56
CA ASN A 65 -18.32 2.94 18.16
C ASN A 65 -17.96 3.97 17.08
N VAL A 66 -17.36 5.09 17.46
CA VAL A 66 -16.84 6.11 16.57
C VAL A 66 -15.32 6.10 16.66
N GLN A 67 -14.66 6.07 15.51
CA GLN A 67 -13.22 6.17 15.43
C GLN A 67 -12.79 7.63 15.61
N CYS A 68 -11.98 7.88 16.63
CA CYS A 68 -11.40 9.17 16.96
C CYS A 68 -9.95 9.20 16.50
N SER A 69 -9.57 10.19 15.70
CA SER A 69 -8.18 10.48 15.34
C SER A 69 -7.86 11.88 15.85
N LEU A 70 -7.06 11.97 16.91
CA LEU A 70 -6.75 13.21 17.61
C LEU A 70 -5.34 13.68 17.27
N TYR A 71 -5.24 14.90 16.78
CA TYR A 71 -4.01 15.65 16.52
C TYR A 71 -3.84 16.72 17.61
N PRO A 72 -2.68 17.42 17.69
CA PRO A 72 -2.42 18.32 18.79
C PRO A 72 -3.47 19.41 18.95
N LYS A 73 -4.03 19.95 17.86
CA LYS A 73 -5.02 21.04 17.89
C LYS A 73 -6.34 20.71 17.18
N GLU A 74 -6.52 19.49 16.72
CA GLU A 74 -7.71 19.13 15.93
C GLU A 74 -8.04 17.65 16.06
N ALA A 75 -9.26 17.29 15.69
CA ALA A 75 -9.75 15.94 15.73
C ALA A 75 -10.57 15.62 14.50
N MET A 76 -10.50 14.36 14.08
CA MET A 76 -11.36 13.78 13.07
C MET A 76 -12.08 12.57 13.66
N VAL A 77 -13.40 12.60 13.62
CA VAL A 77 -14.28 11.59 14.22
C VAL A 77 -15.27 11.06 13.18
N ALA A 78 -15.33 9.74 13.04
CA ALA A 78 -16.19 9.06 12.06
C ALA A 78 -16.34 7.57 12.40
N PRO A 79 -17.39 6.87 11.94
CA PRO A 79 -18.49 7.40 11.13
C PRO A 79 -19.75 7.71 11.98
N PHE A 80 -20.65 8.51 11.41
CA PHE A 80 -21.96 8.84 12.00
C PHE A 80 -23.11 8.62 11.00
N ARG A 81 -24.32 8.41 11.53
CA ARG A 81 -25.56 8.29 10.75
C ARG A 81 -26.10 9.65 10.30
N GLY A 82 -25.84 10.72 11.05
CA GLY A 82 -26.32 12.06 10.72
C GLY A 82 -25.59 13.17 11.46
N GLN A 83 -25.74 14.40 10.96
CA GLN A 83 -25.01 15.58 11.45
C GLN A 83 -25.27 15.89 12.93
N ARG A 84 -26.51 15.71 13.44
CA ARG A 84 -26.83 15.95 14.87
C ARG A 84 -26.05 15.03 15.81
N GLN A 85 -25.84 13.77 15.40
CA GLN A 85 -25.07 12.80 16.17
C GLN A 85 -23.61 13.25 16.36
N CYS A 86 -23.03 13.92 15.35
CA CYS A 86 -21.67 14.43 15.41
C CYS A 86 -21.48 15.42 16.57
N PHE A 87 -22.37 16.40 16.71
CA PHE A 87 -22.23 17.44 17.74
C PHE A 87 -22.37 16.87 19.16
N LEU A 88 -23.35 15.99 19.39
CA LEU A 88 -23.50 15.31 20.68
C LEU A 88 -22.26 14.47 21.02
N PHE A 89 -21.70 13.78 20.03
CA PHE A 89 -20.47 13.00 20.22
C PHE A 89 -19.26 13.88 20.52
N ILE A 90 -19.10 15.04 19.86
CA ILE A 90 -18.00 15.97 20.14
C ILE A 90 -18.06 16.45 21.61
N GLU A 91 -19.25 16.79 22.10
CA GLU A 91 -19.45 17.19 23.50
C GLU A 91 -19.14 16.05 24.49
N ASN A 92 -19.54 14.81 24.18
CA ASN A 92 -19.18 13.63 24.97
C ASN A 92 -17.66 13.40 24.97
N LEU A 93 -17.03 13.49 23.80
CA LEU A 93 -15.59 13.29 23.64
C LEU A 93 -14.79 14.34 24.41
N ILE A 94 -15.21 15.61 24.39
CA ILE A 94 -14.54 16.67 25.16
C ILE A 94 -14.68 16.44 26.66
N ARG A 95 -15.86 16.01 27.13
CA ARG A 95 -16.05 15.62 28.53
C ARG A 95 -15.15 14.44 28.92
N PHE A 96 -15.07 13.41 28.08
CA PHE A 96 -14.16 12.28 28.28
C PHE A 96 -12.68 12.72 28.36
N LEU A 97 -12.22 13.58 27.45
CA LEU A 97 -10.85 14.08 27.45
C LEU A 97 -10.53 14.94 28.68
N ASN A 98 -11.50 15.74 29.14
CA ASN A 98 -11.36 16.53 30.36
C ASN A 98 -11.31 15.65 31.62
N ASP A 99 -12.18 14.65 31.74
CA ASP A 99 -12.14 13.68 32.84
C ASP A 99 -10.80 12.92 32.87
N LEU A 100 -10.31 12.50 31.70
CA LEU A 100 -9.01 11.85 31.56
C LEU A 100 -7.87 12.77 32.00
N TYR A 101 -7.94 14.07 31.66
CA TYR A 101 -6.98 15.07 32.15
C TYR A 101 -7.02 15.20 33.67
N ASP A 102 -8.21 15.28 34.27
CA ASP A 102 -8.38 15.49 35.70
C ASP A 102 -7.86 14.29 36.50
N ARG A 103 -8.07 13.07 35.99
CA ARG A 103 -7.59 11.82 36.61
C ARG A 103 -6.17 11.40 36.20
N ARG A 104 -5.47 12.18 35.36
CA ARG A 104 -4.16 11.81 34.79
C ARG A 104 -3.11 11.39 35.83
N LYS A 105 -3.12 11.99 37.04
CA LYS A 105 -2.18 11.66 38.13
C LYS A 105 -2.35 10.23 38.67
N SER A 106 -3.54 9.65 38.49
CA SER A 106 -3.88 8.28 38.91
C SER A 106 -3.77 7.25 37.78
N LEU A 107 -3.52 7.70 36.54
CA LEU A 107 -3.41 6.85 35.37
C LEU A 107 -1.95 6.55 35.05
N SER A 108 -1.66 5.34 34.60
CA SER A 108 -0.34 4.99 34.06
C SER A 108 -0.26 5.41 32.59
N PRO A 109 0.59 6.36 32.20
CA PRO A 109 0.76 6.75 30.81
C PRO A 109 1.47 5.63 30.03
N SER A 110 1.06 5.41 28.78
CA SER A 110 1.74 4.52 27.84
C SER A 110 2.41 5.32 26.73
N HIS A 111 3.73 5.25 26.66
CA HIS A 111 4.52 5.86 25.58
C HIS A 111 4.80 4.89 24.43
N LYS A 112 4.14 3.72 24.41
CA LYS A 112 4.31 2.72 23.35
C LYS A 112 3.84 3.33 22.02
N VAL A 113 4.80 3.55 21.12
CA VAL A 113 4.53 4.05 19.78
C VAL A 113 4.00 2.89 18.93
N TYR A 114 2.81 3.05 18.39
CA TYR A 114 2.29 2.16 17.37
C TYR A 114 3.05 2.44 16.07
N ARG A 115 3.84 1.45 15.63
CA ARG A 115 4.40 1.43 14.28
C ARG A 115 3.47 0.57 13.44
N GLU A 116 2.87 1.15 12.43
CA GLU A 116 2.12 0.37 11.46
C GLU A 116 3.11 -0.60 10.80
N PRO A 117 2.78 -1.90 10.70
CA PRO A 117 3.68 -2.86 10.07
C PRO A 117 3.99 -2.36 8.66
N VAL A 118 5.28 -2.34 8.31
CA VAL A 118 5.73 -1.89 6.98
C VAL A 118 4.97 -2.69 5.93
N SER A 119 4.31 -1.99 5.02
CA SER A 119 3.57 -2.65 3.94
C SER A 119 4.54 -3.47 3.11
N VAL A 120 4.14 -4.69 2.74
CA VAL A 120 4.91 -5.53 1.81
C VAL A 120 5.23 -4.77 0.53
N MET A 121 4.33 -3.88 0.10
CA MET A 121 4.54 -3.04 -1.08
C MET A 121 5.69 -2.06 -0.90
N ASP A 122 5.88 -1.49 0.28
CA ASP A 122 6.97 -0.56 0.54
C ASP A 122 8.31 -1.28 0.64
N ILE A 123 8.31 -2.47 1.25
CA ILE A 123 9.48 -3.37 1.20
C ILE A 123 9.82 -3.72 -0.26
N LEU A 124 8.83 -4.12 -1.05
CA LEU A 124 9.03 -4.49 -2.45
C LEU A 124 9.58 -3.35 -3.30
N LYS A 125 9.15 -2.09 -3.07
CA LYS A 125 9.67 -0.91 -3.79
C LYS A 125 11.17 -0.71 -3.55
N ALA A 126 11.65 -1.07 -2.35
CA ALA A 126 13.06 -0.97 -1.99
C ALA A 126 13.91 -2.15 -2.53
N LEU A 127 13.28 -3.19 -3.09
CA LEU A 127 14.01 -4.31 -3.69
C LEU A 127 14.34 -4.01 -5.17
N PRO A 128 15.36 -4.69 -5.75
CA PRO A 128 15.68 -4.59 -7.17
C PRO A 128 14.53 -4.97 -8.13
N ARG A 129 13.53 -5.74 -7.65
CA ARG A 129 12.33 -6.17 -8.39
C ARG A 129 12.60 -6.92 -9.71
N ASN A 130 13.74 -7.58 -9.82
CA ASN A 130 14.12 -8.39 -11.00
C ASN A 130 13.81 -9.89 -10.87
N ASN A 131 13.30 -10.34 -9.71
CA ASN A 131 13.03 -11.76 -9.40
C ASN A 131 14.23 -12.69 -9.68
N CYS A 132 15.46 -12.30 -9.33
CA CYS A 132 16.67 -13.11 -9.62
C CYS A 132 16.70 -14.51 -8.98
N ARG A 133 15.89 -14.77 -7.94
CA ARG A 133 15.80 -16.03 -7.18
C ARG A 133 17.07 -16.45 -6.41
N GLU A 134 18.13 -15.66 -6.47
CA GLU A 134 19.39 -15.93 -5.75
C GLU A 134 19.25 -15.92 -4.22
N CYS A 135 18.24 -15.23 -3.69
CA CYS A 135 17.88 -15.25 -2.25
C CYS A 135 17.09 -16.51 -1.82
N GLY A 136 16.90 -17.49 -2.71
CA GLY A 136 16.15 -18.73 -2.45
C GLY A 136 14.62 -18.59 -2.48
N ARG A 137 14.08 -17.38 -2.69
CA ARG A 137 12.64 -17.13 -2.86
C ARG A 137 12.27 -17.05 -4.35
N LYS A 138 11.08 -17.55 -4.71
CA LYS A 138 10.60 -17.59 -6.10
C LYS A 138 10.45 -16.20 -6.75
N THR A 139 10.11 -15.18 -5.95
CA THR A 139 9.86 -13.81 -6.40
C THR A 139 10.35 -12.78 -5.38
N CYS A 140 10.67 -11.55 -5.82
CA CYS A 140 10.98 -10.44 -4.91
C CYS A 140 9.79 -10.13 -3.98
N MET A 141 8.55 -10.39 -4.42
CA MET A 141 7.36 -10.27 -3.56
C MET A 141 7.36 -11.29 -2.43
N ALA A 142 7.67 -12.56 -2.74
CA ALA A 142 7.78 -13.60 -1.73
C ALA A 142 8.90 -13.28 -0.72
N PHE A 143 10.01 -12.72 -1.20
CA PHE A 143 11.07 -12.20 -0.33
C PHE A 143 10.61 -11.01 0.53
N ALA A 144 9.85 -10.06 -0.03
CA ALA A 144 9.29 -8.94 0.72
C ALA A 144 8.30 -9.38 1.81
N VAL A 145 7.47 -10.40 1.55
CA VAL A 145 6.62 -11.02 2.57
C VAL A 145 7.47 -11.67 3.66
N ALA A 146 8.47 -12.48 3.28
CA ALA A 146 9.37 -13.13 4.23
C ALA A 146 10.12 -12.12 5.12
N LEU A 147 10.56 -10.98 4.57
CA LEU A 147 11.14 -9.88 5.34
C LEU A 147 10.15 -9.29 6.36
N ARG A 148 8.87 -9.11 5.96
CA ARG A 148 7.84 -8.58 6.85
C ARG A 148 7.53 -9.53 8.00
N GLU A 149 7.46 -10.83 7.73
CA GLU A 149 7.17 -11.86 8.72
C GLU A 149 8.41 -12.23 9.58
N GLY A 150 9.59 -11.67 9.28
CA GLY A 150 10.83 -11.97 9.99
C GLY A 150 11.47 -13.31 9.62
N GLU A 151 10.99 -13.96 8.56
CA GLU A 151 11.53 -15.23 8.03
C GLU A 151 12.78 -15.03 7.14
N ALA A 152 13.11 -13.79 6.79
CA ALA A 152 14.27 -13.44 5.98
C ALA A 152 14.94 -12.16 6.51
N SER A 153 16.22 -11.96 6.15
CA SER A 153 16.97 -10.73 6.44
C SER A 153 17.36 -10.00 5.16
N PRO A 154 17.48 -8.65 5.16
CA PRO A 154 17.82 -7.88 3.96
C PRO A 154 19.16 -8.30 3.31
N ALA A 155 20.10 -8.78 4.12
CA ALA A 155 21.41 -9.26 3.67
C ALA A 155 21.33 -10.48 2.75
N GLN A 156 20.22 -11.23 2.79
CA GLN A 156 19.99 -12.37 1.89
C GLN A 156 19.63 -11.94 0.47
N CYS A 157 19.37 -10.66 0.21
CA CYS A 157 19.16 -10.16 -1.15
C CYS A 157 20.49 -9.73 -1.77
N PRO A 158 21.02 -10.43 -2.79
CA PRO A 158 22.29 -10.06 -3.40
C PRO A 158 22.28 -8.68 -4.07
N GLY A 159 21.11 -8.21 -4.54
CA GLY A 159 20.98 -6.84 -5.06
C GLY A 159 20.91 -5.75 -3.99
N LEU A 160 20.76 -6.11 -2.71
CA LEU A 160 20.97 -5.21 -1.58
C LEU A 160 22.37 -5.36 -0.96
N ALA A 161 22.99 -6.53 -1.13
CA ALA A 161 24.31 -6.85 -0.58
C ALA A 161 25.48 -6.42 -1.48
N LYS A 162 25.24 -6.24 -2.80
CA LYS A 162 26.22 -5.69 -3.73
C LYS A 162 26.24 -4.15 -3.61
N PRO A 163 27.41 -3.52 -3.51
CA PRO A 163 27.52 -2.09 -3.71
C PRO A 163 27.16 -1.73 -5.17
N ILE A 164 26.65 -0.53 -5.43
CA ILE A 164 26.12 -0.13 -6.74
C ILE A 164 27.29 0.19 -7.69
N THR A 165 27.82 -0.73 -8.51
CA THR A 165 28.80 -0.40 -9.55
C THR A 165 28.16 0.20 -10.81
N THR A 166 28.59 1.41 -11.18
CA THR A 166 28.30 2.19 -12.40
C THR A 166 29.58 2.25 -13.25
N TYR A 167 29.54 2.75 -14.48
CA TYR A 167 30.75 2.92 -15.30
C TYR A 167 30.72 4.31 -15.94
N THR A 168 31.82 5.06 -15.81
CA THR A 168 32.01 6.37 -16.46
C THR A 168 32.91 6.20 -17.68
N VAL A 169 32.42 6.59 -18.86
CA VAL A 169 33.18 6.49 -20.13
C VAL A 169 33.75 7.86 -20.50
N PHE A 170 35.06 7.93 -20.74
CA PHE A 170 35.75 9.15 -21.15
C PHE A 170 36.23 9.04 -22.62
N PRO A 171 35.95 10.04 -23.46
CA PRO A 171 36.50 10.11 -24.81
C PRO A 171 37.95 10.59 -24.79
N VAL A 172 38.80 9.93 -25.59
CA VAL A 172 40.18 10.35 -25.84
C VAL A 172 40.17 11.18 -27.13
N LEU A 173 40.44 12.47 -26.98
CA LEU A 173 40.47 13.42 -28.09
C LEU A 173 41.87 13.46 -28.71
N GLY A 174 41.94 13.57 -30.03
CA GLY A 174 43.13 13.94 -30.78
C GLY A 174 43.43 15.44 -30.68
N GLU A 175 44.60 15.86 -31.16
CA GLU A 175 45.06 17.27 -31.10
C GLU A 175 44.16 18.25 -31.89
N ASP A 176 43.41 17.73 -32.85
CA ASP A 176 42.38 18.45 -33.62
C ASP A 176 41.01 18.48 -32.94
N GLY A 177 40.90 17.91 -31.74
CA GLY A 177 39.66 17.80 -30.97
C GLY A 177 38.75 16.65 -31.41
N THR A 178 39.18 15.79 -32.35
CA THR A 178 38.37 14.65 -32.79
C THR A 178 38.49 13.46 -31.83
N VAL A 179 37.38 12.78 -31.51
CA VAL A 179 37.40 11.60 -30.63
C VAL A 179 38.07 10.44 -31.36
N LYS A 180 39.24 9.99 -30.90
CA LYS A 180 39.95 8.82 -31.48
C LYS A 180 39.54 7.51 -30.84
N SER A 181 39.27 7.50 -29.53
CA SER A 181 38.86 6.29 -28.80
C SER A 181 38.07 6.64 -27.54
N THR A 182 37.55 5.63 -26.85
CA THR A 182 36.89 5.78 -25.55
C THR A 182 37.45 4.74 -24.58
N PHE A 183 37.52 5.07 -23.29
CA PHE A 183 37.80 4.09 -22.23
C PHE A 183 36.80 4.23 -21.09
N ALA A 184 36.38 3.10 -20.52
CA ALA A 184 35.41 3.02 -19.44
C ALA A 184 36.11 2.72 -18.11
N ILE A 185 35.76 3.47 -17.06
CA ILE A 185 36.17 3.21 -15.67
C ILE A 185 34.94 2.74 -14.91
N GLU A 186 35.04 1.66 -14.11
CA GLU A 186 33.98 1.30 -13.15
C GLU A 186 33.94 2.36 -12.03
N SER A 187 32.80 2.98 -11.81
CA SER A 187 32.54 3.96 -10.74
C SER A 187 31.27 3.57 -9.99
N GLU A 188 31.24 3.44 -8.67
CA GLU A 188 29.98 3.09 -8.00
C GLU A 188 29.00 4.28 -7.91
N ALA A 189 27.86 4.23 -8.62
CA ALA A 189 26.49 4.67 -8.23
C ALA A 189 25.62 5.24 -9.38
N GLY A 190 24.40 4.70 -9.53
CA GLY A 190 23.32 5.33 -10.30
C GLY A 190 21.99 4.56 -10.31
N GLU A 191 21.01 4.98 -9.50
CA GLU A 191 19.57 4.80 -9.80
C GLU A 191 19.03 6.06 -10.52
N PRO A 192 17.78 6.10 -11.03
CA PRO A 192 17.25 5.40 -12.20
C PRO A 192 16.63 6.42 -13.19
N ARG A 193 16.40 6.05 -14.46
CA ARG A 193 15.49 6.84 -15.32
C ARG A 193 14.26 6.03 -15.73
N ALA A 194 13.12 6.56 -15.32
CA ALA A 194 11.86 6.46 -16.04
C ALA A 194 12.05 7.05 -17.46
N ASP A 195 11.47 6.44 -18.49
CA ASP A 195 10.21 6.96 -19.06
C ASP A 195 9.66 6.12 -20.23
N GLU A 196 8.34 6.19 -20.35
CA GLU A 196 7.44 6.08 -21.51
C GLU A 196 7.90 5.50 -22.87
N THR A 197 7.07 4.59 -23.40
CA THR A 197 6.33 4.96 -24.62
C THR A 197 5.01 4.20 -24.75
N ARG A 198 3.94 4.98 -24.92
CA ARG A 198 2.54 4.60 -25.03
C ARG A 198 2.10 4.89 -26.47
N ALA A 199 1.39 3.97 -27.11
CA ALA A 199 0.46 4.29 -28.20
C ALA A 199 -0.52 3.12 -28.45
N PRO A 200 -1.71 3.40 -29.02
CA PRO A 200 -2.96 2.69 -28.75
C PRO A 200 -3.44 1.83 -29.92
N SER A 201 -4.40 0.93 -29.67
CA SER A 201 -5.45 0.41 -30.59
C SER A 201 -6.03 -0.88 -29.98
N ALA A 202 -7.24 -1.37 -30.27
CA ALA A 202 -8.52 -0.85 -30.73
C ALA A 202 -9.46 -2.07 -30.67
N ASP A 203 -10.70 -1.84 -30.24
CA ASP A 203 -11.94 -2.60 -30.50
C ASP A 203 -12.05 -4.14 -30.47
N GLY A 204 -13.12 -4.61 -29.81
CA GLY A 204 -13.61 -5.98 -29.95
C GLY A 204 -14.67 -6.38 -28.93
N LYS A 205 -15.83 -5.70 -28.93
CA LYS A 205 -17.04 -6.13 -28.21
C LYS A 205 -17.47 -7.53 -28.65
N SER A 206 -17.76 -8.43 -27.70
CA SER A 206 -19.01 -9.21 -27.77
C SER A 206 -19.36 -9.81 -26.40
N ASP A 207 -20.65 -9.69 -26.13
CA ASP A 207 -21.38 -10.01 -24.91
C ASP A 207 -22.04 -11.40 -25.06
N LYS A 208 -22.52 -11.91 -23.92
CA LYS A 208 -23.59 -12.90 -23.68
C LYS A 208 -23.20 -14.36 -23.46
N THR A 209 -22.98 -14.63 -22.16
CA THR A 209 -23.69 -15.64 -21.35
C THR A 209 -23.92 -17.02 -21.98
N ARG A 210 -23.09 -18.00 -21.57
CA ARG A 210 -23.45 -19.42 -21.64
C ARG A 210 -23.15 -20.12 -20.32
N ARG A 211 -24.18 -20.72 -19.73
CA ARG A 211 -24.08 -21.61 -18.56
C ARG A 211 -23.43 -22.92 -18.98
N ASP A 212 -22.43 -23.39 -18.23
CA ASP A 212 -22.01 -24.78 -18.27
C ASP A 212 -22.70 -25.61 -17.17
N ARG A 213 -22.60 -26.93 -17.30
CA ARG A 213 -23.37 -27.93 -16.55
C ARG A 213 -22.83 -28.24 -15.15
N PHE A 214 -21.82 -27.51 -14.65
CA PHE A 214 -21.09 -27.92 -13.43
C PHE A 214 -21.24 -27.02 -12.21
N GLY A 215 -22.00 -25.92 -12.27
CA GLY A 215 -22.42 -25.19 -11.06
C GLY A 215 -21.28 -24.58 -10.22
N ILE A 216 -20.08 -24.40 -10.80
CA ILE A 216 -18.96 -23.74 -10.12
C ILE A 216 -19.06 -22.23 -10.39
N ARG A 217 -19.11 -21.42 -9.33
CA ARG A 217 -18.98 -19.96 -9.42
C ARG A 217 -17.56 -19.59 -9.84
N ILE A 218 -17.28 -19.58 -11.14
CA ILE A 218 -16.08 -18.92 -11.67
C ILE A 218 -16.41 -17.43 -11.72
N GLN A 219 -16.04 -16.70 -10.66
CA GLN A 219 -16.35 -15.26 -10.53
C GLN A 219 -15.57 -14.36 -11.51
N TYR A 220 -14.70 -14.92 -12.35
CA TYR A 220 -13.88 -14.16 -13.29
C TYR A 220 -13.68 -15.00 -14.56
N ASP A 221 -14.24 -14.58 -15.69
CA ASP A 221 -14.19 -15.26 -17.00
C ASP A 221 -12.75 -15.33 -17.58
N LEU A 222 -11.84 -15.99 -16.89
CA LEU A 222 -10.49 -16.29 -17.37
C LEU A 222 -10.55 -17.52 -18.25
N THR A 223 -10.04 -17.38 -19.47
CA THR A 223 -9.85 -18.50 -20.40
C THR A 223 -8.78 -19.46 -19.85
N PRO A 224 -8.78 -20.75 -20.28
CA PRO A 224 -7.75 -21.70 -19.88
C PRO A 224 -6.33 -21.17 -20.11
N ARG A 225 -6.13 -20.46 -21.22
CA ARG A 225 -4.84 -19.86 -21.57
C ARG A 225 -4.45 -18.71 -20.65
N GLU A 226 -5.42 -17.88 -20.25
CA GLU A 226 -5.19 -16.83 -19.26
C GLU A 226 -4.86 -17.40 -17.87
N ILE A 227 -5.43 -18.54 -17.49
CA ILE A 227 -5.10 -19.24 -16.24
C ILE A 227 -3.65 -19.73 -16.27
N GLU A 228 -3.20 -20.34 -17.37
CA GLU A 228 -1.80 -20.77 -17.53
C GLU A 228 -0.83 -19.58 -17.40
N VAL A 229 -1.12 -18.47 -18.09
CA VAL A 229 -0.32 -17.24 -17.99
C VAL A 229 -0.34 -16.70 -16.55
N LEU A 230 -1.50 -16.67 -15.89
CA LEU A 230 -1.64 -16.20 -14.51
C LEU A 230 -0.87 -17.07 -13.51
N ARG A 231 -0.82 -18.39 -13.71
CA ARG A 231 0.03 -19.29 -12.91
C ARG A 231 1.50 -18.93 -13.04
N CYS A 232 2.00 -18.77 -14.26
CA CYS A 232 3.39 -18.36 -14.46
C CYS A 232 3.67 -16.96 -13.87
N VAL A 233 2.70 -16.04 -13.94
CA VAL A 233 2.78 -14.72 -13.28
C VAL A 233 2.89 -14.85 -11.76
N ALA A 234 2.11 -15.74 -11.15
CA ALA A 234 2.12 -15.98 -9.71
C ALA A 234 3.39 -16.68 -9.23
N GLU A 235 3.98 -17.55 -10.06
CA GLU A 235 5.33 -18.10 -9.85
C GLU A 235 6.44 -17.05 -10.03
N GLY A 236 6.10 -15.87 -10.55
CA GLY A 236 7.01 -14.76 -10.83
C GLY A 236 7.93 -14.97 -12.02
N ALA A 237 7.53 -15.81 -12.98
CA ALA A 237 8.18 -15.86 -14.28
C ALA A 237 8.14 -14.47 -14.94
N THR A 238 9.17 -14.05 -15.65
CA THR A 238 9.14 -12.82 -16.47
C THR A 238 8.38 -13.04 -17.78
N ASN A 239 7.99 -11.98 -18.49
CA ASN A 239 7.27 -12.16 -19.78
C ASN A 239 8.07 -12.99 -20.81
N PRO A 240 9.42 -12.83 -20.94
CA PRO A 240 10.25 -13.75 -21.75
C PRO A 240 10.18 -15.21 -21.27
N GLU A 241 10.29 -15.47 -19.97
CA GLU A 241 10.17 -16.84 -19.44
C GLU A 241 8.79 -17.46 -19.72
N ILE A 242 7.71 -16.67 -19.64
CA ILE A 242 6.36 -17.15 -19.97
C ILE A 242 6.25 -17.45 -21.47
N SER A 243 6.84 -16.60 -22.30
CA SER A 243 6.90 -16.77 -23.76
C SER A 243 7.55 -18.10 -24.11
N GLU A 244 8.69 -18.41 -23.49
CA GLU A 244 9.39 -19.68 -23.68
C GLU A 244 8.58 -20.87 -23.16
N ARG A 245 8.07 -20.80 -21.92
CA ARG A 245 7.32 -21.91 -21.30
C ARG A 245 6.03 -22.27 -22.03
N LEU A 246 5.34 -21.25 -22.54
CA LEU A 246 4.04 -21.43 -23.18
C LEU A 246 4.14 -21.46 -24.71
N ASN A 247 5.34 -21.33 -25.28
CA ASN A 247 5.61 -21.28 -26.71
C ASN A 247 4.71 -20.27 -27.46
N ILE A 248 4.63 -19.04 -26.94
CA ILE A 248 3.90 -17.91 -27.53
C ILE A 248 4.76 -16.66 -27.52
N SER A 249 4.53 -15.72 -28.43
CA SER A 249 5.36 -14.51 -28.50
C SER A 249 5.31 -13.67 -27.19
N PRO A 250 6.37 -12.94 -26.82
CA PRO A 250 6.36 -12.03 -25.67
C PRO A 250 5.27 -10.96 -25.76
N HIS A 251 4.93 -10.55 -26.99
CA HIS A 251 3.83 -9.63 -27.28
C HIS A 251 2.47 -10.25 -26.88
N THR A 252 2.23 -11.51 -27.27
CA THR A 252 1.03 -12.27 -26.90
C THR A 252 0.91 -12.43 -25.38
N VAL A 253 2.03 -12.72 -24.69
CA VAL A 253 2.06 -12.78 -23.23
C VAL A 253 1.65 -11.44 -22.60
N LYS A 254 2.20 -10.33 -23.10
CA LYS A 254 1.86 -8.98 -22.60
C LYS A 254 0.36 -8.71 -22.73
N SER A 255 -0.25 -9.05 -23.86
CA SER A 255 -1.70 -8.91 -24.09
C SER A 255 -2.52 -9.76 -23.11
N HIS A 256 -2.16 -11.02 -22.92
CA HIS A 256 -2.82 -11.88 -21.92
C HIS A 256 -2.71 -11.29 -20.51
N VAL A 257 -1.54 -10.81 -20.10
CA VAL A 257 -1.33 -10.21 -18.77
C VAL A 257 -2.23 -8.99 -18.56
N ILE A 258 -2.37 -8.11 -19.56
CA ILE A 258 -3.25 -6.95 -19.49
C ILE A 258 -4.73 -7.37 -19.36
N HIS A 259 -5.17 -8.33 -20.18
CA HIS A 259 -6.54 -8.84 -20.12
C HIS A 259 -6.85 -9.48 -18.77
N ILE A 260 -5.91 -10.27 -18.23
CA ILE A 260 -6.02 -10.87 -16.90
C ILE A 260 -6.17 -9.77 -15.85
N PHE A 261 -5.31 -8.75 -15.87
CA PHE A 261 -5.32 -7.66 -14.88
C PHE A 261 -6.66 -6.92 -14.87
N ASN A 262 -7.20 -6.63 -16.07
CA ASN A 262 -8.51 -6.02 -16.21
C ASN A 262 -9.63 -6.93 -15.68
N LYS A 263 -9.60 -8.22 -16.02
CA LYS A 263 -10.63 -9.20 -15.60
C LYS A 263 -10.66 -9.40 -14.08
N ILE A 264 -9.50 -9.43 -13.42
CA ILE A 264 -9.41 -9.63 -11.95
C ILE A 264 -9.33 -8.30 -11.18
N ASN A 265 -9.46 -7.16 -11.87
CA ASN A 265 -9.43 -5.80 -11.33
C ASN A 265 -8.19 -5.49 -10.47
N VAL A 266 -7.00 -5.79 -11.01
CA VAL A 266 -5.72 -5.48 -10.38
C VAL A 266 -4.88 -4.59 -11.27
N ASN A 267 -4.07 -3.74 -10.67
CA ASN A 267 -3.32 -2.71 -11.41
C ASN A 267 -1.87 -3.11 -11.71
N HIS A 268 -1.36 -4.15 -11.05
CA HIS A 268 0.03 -4.56 -11.24
C HIS A 268 0.29 -6.04 -10.94
N ARG A 269 1.36 -6.58 -11.53
CA ARG A 269 1.77 -7.99 -11.46
C ARG A 269 1.80 -8.57 -10.05
N ALA A 270 2.27 -7.76 -9.11
CA ALA A 270 2.31 -8.10 -7.69
C ALA A 270 0.91 -8.34 -7.09
N GLN A 271 -0.10 -7.52 -7.43
CA GLN A 271 -1.47 -7.73 -6.99
C GLN A 271 -2.08 -8.96 -7.66
N ALA A 272 -1.77 -9.21 -8.94
CA ALA A 272 -2.22 -10.41 -9.65
C ALA A 272 -1.70 -11.71 -9.00
N ALA A 273 -0.43 -11.74 -8.57
CA ALA A 273 0.13 -12.89 -7.87
C ALA A 273 -0.55 -13.15 -6.52
N VAL A 274 -0.79 -12.10 -5.72
CA VAL A 274 -1.53 -12.21 -4.45
C VAL A 274 -2.97 -12.66 -4.69
N TRP A 275 -3.60 -12.15 -5.74
CA TRP A 275 -4.95 -12.54 -6.13
C TRP A 275 -5.01 -14.03 -6.51
N ALA A 276 -4.05 -14.52 -7.29
CA ALA A 276 -3.99 -15.92 -7.70
C ALA A 276 -3.86 -16.87 -6.50
N ALA A 277 -3.02 -16.53 -5.52
CA ALA A 277 -2.87 -17.30 -4.28
C ALA A 277 -4.14 -17.31 -3.42
N LYS A 278 -4.84 -16.16 -3.32
CA LYS A 278 -6.10 -16.06 -2.54
C LYS A 278 -7.25 -16.86 -3.15
N ASN A 279 -7.28 -16.97 -4.49
CA ASN A 279 -8.35 -17.64 -5.22
C ASN A 279 -7.97 -19.06 -5.66
N GLN A 280 -6.90 -19.64 -5.09
CA GLN A 280 -6.45 -21.03 -5.34
C GLN A 280 -6.22 -21.35 -6.82
N VAL A 281 -5.75 -20.38 -7.59
CA VAL A 281 -5.35 -20.60 -8.99
C VAL A 281 -3.99 -21.30 -9.06
N VAL A 282 -3.25 -21.28 -7.95
CA VAL A 282 -1.93 -21.85 -7.69
C VAL A 282 -1.83 -22.30 -6.24
#